data_AF-A0A6P6A133-F1
#
_entry.id   AF-A0A6P6A133-F1
#
_cell.length_a   1.000
_cell.length_b   1.000
_cell.length_c   1.000
_cell.angle_alpha   90.00
_cell.angle_beta   90.00
_cell.angle_gamma   90.00
#
_symmetry.space_group_name_H-M   'P 1'
#
loop_
_entity.id
_entity.type
_entity.pdbx_description
1 polymer ?
#
loop_
_entity_poly.entity_id
_entity_poly.type
_entity_poly.pdbx_seq_one_letter_code
_entity_poly.pdbx_strand_id
1 'polypeptide(L)'
;MEKGKKRRREEEEEEIEAKNSDADHSLSLGKNLSFSDTLMALRIMRAQFPQIDKVAIQPFILQSQLYSSVKDRTQVDRELESLRREKAVRVFKLNTGQDDHGIMFLDDYIKEIEHVVKRIEKRKQGDLEVFKWFKVHVIESKLESSIEHQELTRQLIDPTMYWFAIPNIGSILKGLSQGRKELLSLLNRRRYREMMLAALEKKRLRFSPLDMRFHLRDLIGSGHLKTAHTPTGMVVRVSKE
;
A
#
# COMPACT_ATOMS: atom_id res chain seq x y z
N MET A 1 39.50 -54.70 -9.16
CA MET A 1 38.57 -54.99 -8.04
C MET A 1 38.38 -53.71 -7.25
N GLU A 2 37.11 -53.34 -7.09
CA GLU A 2 36.48 -52.32 -6.23
C GLU A 2 37.27 -51.13 -5.64
N LYS A 3 36.90 -49.94 -6.12
CA LYS A 3 36.59 -48.74 -5.32
C LYS A 3 35.24 -48.26 -5.86
N GLY A 4 34.21 -47.88 -5.13
CA GLY A 4 33.98 -47.57 -3.73
C GLY A 4 32.67 -46.78 -3.72
N LYS A 5 31.62 -47.28 -3.08
CA LYS A 5 30.26 -46.71 -3.15
C LYS A 5 29.89 -46.12 -1.79
N LYS A 6 30.07 -44.80 -1.62
CA LYS A 6 29.68 -44.08 -0.39
C LYS A 6 29.37 -42.60 -0.66
N ARG A 7 28.30 -42.31 -1.40
CA ARG A 7 27.67 -40.97 -1.52
C ARG A 7 26.21 -41.10 -2.00
N ARG A 8 25.30 -41.52 -1.11
CA ARG A 8 23.86 -41.57 -1.44
C ARG A 8 22.91 -41.45 -0.23
N ARG A 9 23.42 -41.05 0.94
CA ARG A 9 22.60 -40.86 2.15
C ARG A 9 22.43 -39.38 2.53
N GLU A 10 23.39 -38.52 2.20
CA GLU A 10 23.33 -37.09 2.52
C GLU A 10 22.32 -36.34 1.61
N GLU A 11 22.17 -36.73 0.34
CA GLU A 11 21.22 -36.09 -0.59
C GLU A 11 19.75 -36.37 -0.25
N GLU A 12 19.43 -37.53 0.35
CA GLU A 12 18.06 -37.85 0.79
C GLU A 12 17.72 -37.15 2.12
N GLU A 13 18.69 -36.94 3.01
CA GLU A 13 18.50 -36.19 4.25
C GLU A 13 18.31 -34.68 3.98
N GLU A 14 19.07 -34.10 3.03
CA GLU A 14 18.89 -32.71 2.59
C GLU A 14 17.54 -32.49 1.87
N GLU A 15 17.04 -33.45 1.08
CA GLU A 15 15.72 -33.34 0.45
C GLU A 15 14.55 -33.46 1.44
N ILE A 16 14.74 -34.20 2.54
CA ILE A 16 13.73 -34.34 3.60
C ILE A 16 13.73 -33.10 4.52
N GLU A 17 14.91 -32.54 4.84
CA GLU A 17 15.00 -31.27 5.58
C GLU A 17 14.43 -30.08 4.78
N ALA A 18 14.70 -30.01 3.47
CA ALA A 18 14.15 -28.95 2.61
C ALA A 18 12.62 -29.03 2.46
N LYS A 19 12.05 -30.25 2.46
CA LYS A 19 10.58 -30.44 2.41
C LYS A 19 9.89 -30.15 3.74
N ASN A 20 10.54 -30.43 4.87
CA ASN A 20 9.99 -30.12 6.19
C ASN A 20 10.06 -28.63 6.52
N SER A 21 11.10 -27.91 6.09
CA SER A 21 11.21 -26.46 6.34
C SER A 21 10.14 -25.64 5.61
N ASP A 22 9.78 -26.02 4.38
CA ASP A 22 8.74 -25.34 3.60
C ASP A 22 7.32 -25.68 4.08
N ALA A 23 7.10 -26.90 4.56
CA ALA A 23 5.83 -27.30 5.16
C ALA A 23 5.62 -26.60 6.52
N ASP A 24 6.64 -26.53 7.37
CA ASP A 24 6.56 -25.87 8.69
C ASP A 24 6.45 -24.34 8.59
N HIS A 25 7.02 -23.69 7.57
CA HIS A 25 6.76 -22.28 7.32
C HIS A 25 5.34 -21.99 6.82
N SER A 26 4.73 -22.92 6.07
CA SER A 26 3.32 -22.83 5.66
C SER A 26 2.37 -23.03 6.86
N LEU A 27 2.74 -23.92 7.79
CA LEU A 27 1.97 -24.22 9.00
C LEU A 27 2.11 -23.12 10.07
N SER A 28 3.25 -22.41 10.09
CA SER A 28 3.49 -21.24 10.95
C SER A 28 2.64 -20.04 10.54
N LEU A 29 2.46 -19.79 9.23
CA LEU A 29 1.52 -18.76 8.75
C LEU A 29 0.05 -19.09 9.08
N GLY A 30 -0.29 -20.38 9.21
CA GLY A 30 -1.65 -20.84 9.43
C GLY A 30 -2.15 -20.76 10.89
N LYS A 31 -1.29 -20.45 11.87
CA LYS A 31 -1.62 -20.64 13.29
C LYS A 31 -1.96 -19.40 14.12
N ASN A 32 -2.01 -18.18 13.55
CA ASN A 32 -2.44 -16.97 14.30
C ASN A 32 -3.25 -15.94 13.50
N LEU A 33 -3.88 -16.31 12.38
CA LEU A 33 -4.71 -15.38 11.61
C LEU A 33 -6.11 -15.27 12.23
N SER A 34 -6.27 -14.34 13.17
CA SER A 34 -7.53 -13.59 13.23
C SER A 34 -7.74 -12.96 11.85
N PHE A 35 -8.58 -13.55 11.00
CA PHE A 35 -8.88 -13.01 9.68
C PHE A 35 -9.77 -11.78 9.84
N SER A 36 -9.16 -10.62 10.06
CA SER A 36 -9.88 -9.35 10.07
C SER A 36 -10.28 -8.97 8.65
N ASP A 37 -11.51 -8.46 8.50
CA ASP A 37 -12.03 -7.92 7.24
C ASP A 37 -11.12 -6.81 6.68
N THR A 38 -10.50 -6.01 7.56
CA THR A 38 -9.54 -4.97 7.17
C THR A 38 -8.29 -5.56 6.54
N LEU A 39 -7.72 -6.61 7.14
CA LEU A 39 -6.53 -7.27 6.57
C LEU A 39 -6.86 -7.93 5.22
N MET A 40 -8.04 -8.54 5.09
CA MET A 40 -8.49 -9.10 3.81
C MET A 40 -8.69 -8.02 2.75
N ALA A 41 -9.36 -6.91 3.11
CA ALA A 41 -9.53 -5.77 2.23
C ALA A 41 -8.18 -5.20 1.76
N LEU A 42 -7.21 -5.03 2.67
CA LEU A 42 -5.86 -4.61 2.33
C LEU A 42 -5.18 -5.55 1.33
N ARG A 43 -5.23 -6.87 1.56
CA ARG A 43 -4.64 -7.86 0.65
C ARG A 43 -5.28 -7.84 -0.73
N ILE A 44 -6.61 -7.76 -0.79
CA ILE A 44 -7.35 -7.67 -2.05
C ILE A 44 -6.99 -6.38 -2.81
N MET A 45 -6.97 -5.23 -2.12
CA MET A 45 -6.65 -3.94 -2.73
C MET A 45 -5.20 -3.87 -3.20
N ARG A 46 -4.25 -4.45 -2.45
CA ARG A 46 -2.86 -4.62 -2.87
C ARG A 46 -2.75 -5.42 -4.16
N ALA A 47 -3.47 -6.54 -4.26
CA ALA A 47 -3.47 -7.38 -5.45
C ALA A 47 -4.13 -6.71 -6.68
N GLN A 48 -5.09 -5.82 -6.44
CA GLN A 48 -5.77 -5.03 -7.48
C GLN A 48 -5.05 -3.72 -7.81
N PHE A 49 -3.90 -3.45 -7.21
CA PHE A 49 -3.19 -2.19 -7.44
C PHE A 49 -2.77 -2.10 -8.92
N PRO A 50 -3.05 -0.98 -9.62
CA PRO A 50 -2.73 -0.85 -11.03
C PRO A 50 -1.24 -0.99 -11.31
N GLN A 51 -0.88 -1.69 -12.39
CA GLN A 51 0.48 -1.67 -12.90
C GLN A 51 0.72 -0.34 -13.62
N ILE A 52 1.77 0.38 -13.21
CA ILE A 52 2.07 1.73 -13.72
C ILE A 52 3.41 1.70 -14.47
N ASP A 53 3.35 1.62 -15.80
CA ASP A 53 4.53 1.43 -16.65
C ASP A 53 5.61 2.52 -16.47
N LYS A 54 5.20 3.76 -16.16
CA LYS A 54 6.09 4.92 -16.11
C LYS A 54 6.71 5.18 -14.73
N VAL A 55 6.18 4.56 -13.68
CA VAL A 55 6.61 4.79 -12.30
C VAL A 55 6.58 3.46 -11.58
N ALA A 56 7.76 2.87 -11.37
CA ALA A 56 7.91 1.71 -10.51
C ALA A 56 7.71 2.15 -9.06
N ILE A 57 6.50 1.93 -8.54
CA ILE A 57 6.12 2.16 -7.16
C ILE A 57 5.46 0.89 -6.63
N GLN A 58 5.80 0.47 -5.41
CA GLN A 58 5.09 -0.63 -4.77
C GLN A 58 3.63 -0.26 -4.43
N PRO A 59 2.72 -1.24 -4.38
CA PRO A 59 1.31 -1.01 -4.09
C PRO A 59 1.07 -0.24 -2.78
N PHE A 60 0.21 0.77 -2.83
CA PHE A 60 -0.32 1.42 -1.64
C PHE A 60 -1.85 1.56 -1.72
N ILE A 61 -2.48 1.62 -0.57
CA ILE A 61 -3.94 1.70 -0.40
C ILE A 61 -4.26 3.02 0.29
N LEU A 62 -5.31 3.73 -0.12
CA LEU A 62 -5.77 4.88 0.65
C LEU A 62 -6.66 4.42 1.80
N GLN A 63 -6.52 5.02 2.99
CA GLN A 63 -7.40 4.71 4.13
C GLN A 63 -8.88 4.92 3.77
N SER A 64 -9.19 5.94 2.96
CA SER A 64 -10.51 6.14 2.38
C SER A 64 -11.04 4.92 1.61
N GLN A 65 -10.19 4.16 0.92
CA GLN A 65 -10.62 2.96 0.20
C GLN A 65 -11.06 1.86 1.17
N LEU A 66 -10.42 1.70 2.33
CA LEU A 66 -10.85 0.75 3.34
C LEU A 66 -12.22 1.10 3.90
N TYR A 67 -12.48 2.39 4.14
CA TYR A 67 -13.79 2.87 4.57
C TYR A 67 -14.91 2.65 3.52
N SER A 68 -14.56 2.34 2.27
CA SER A 68 -15.54 1.94 1.26
C SER A 68 -15.89 0.44 1.31
N SER A 69 -15.02 -0.39 1.87
CA SER A 69 -15.15 -1.85 1.88
C SER A 69 -15.59 -2.41 3.22
N VAL A 70 -15.20 -1.77 4.33
CA VAL A 70 -15.54 -2.17 5.69
C VAL A 70 -16.48 -1.11 6.29
N LYS A 71 -17.61 -1.55 6.86
CA LYS A 71 -18.67 -0.64 7.35
C LYS A 71 -18.25 0.15 8.58
N ASP A 72 -17.58 -0.50 9.53
CA ASP A 72 -17.17 0.12 10.79
C ASP A 72 -15.80 0.78 10.64
N ARG A 73 -15.78 2.11 10.50
CA ARG A 73 -14.55 2.90 10.40
C ARG A 73 -13.71 2.83 11.67
N THR A 74 -14.34 2.80 12.84
CA THR A 74 -13.63 2.74 14.13
C THR A 74 -12.93 1.39 14.29
N GLN A 75 -13.56 0.30 13.83
CA GLN A 75 -12.90 -1.00 13.78
C GLN A 75 -11.70 -0.98 12.84
N VAL A 76 -11.84 -0.41 11.63
CA VAL A 76 -10.72 -0.27 10.67
C VAL A 76 -9.56 0.48 11.32
N ASP A 77 -9.81 1.59 12.00
CA ASP A 77 -8.74 2.39 12.62
C ASP A 77 -8.04 1.62 13.75
N ARG A 78 -8.79 0.89 14.58
CA ARG A 78 -8.22 0.03 15.63
C ARG A 78 -7.38 -1.10 15.07
N GLU A 79 -7.87 -1.77 14.02
CA GLU A 79 -7.16 -2.87 13.37
C GLU A 79 -5.93 -2.39 12.61
N LEU A 80 -5.99 -1.24 11.95
CA LEU A 80 -4.82 -0.60 11.34
C LEU A 80 -3.75 -0.27 12.38
N GLU A 81 -4.14 0.24 13.55
CA GLU A 81 -3.21 0.50 14.64
C GLU A 81 -2.57 -0.79 15.18
N SER A 82 -3.32 -1.89 15.30
CA SER A 82 -2.76 -3.21 15.64
C SER A 82 -1.75 -3.68 14.60
N LEU A 83 -2.11 -3.66 13.32
CA LEU A 83 -1.24 -4.05 12.21
C LEU A 83 0.03 -3.18 12.14
N ARG A 84 -0.08 -1.89 12.50
CA ARG A 84 1.06 -0.99 12.57
C ARG A 84 2.01 -1.39 13.70
N ARG A 85 1.47 -1.71 14.89
CA ARG A 85 2.24 -2.19 16.07
C ARG A 85 2.93 -3.52 15.81
N GLU A 86 2.26 -4.40 15.08
CA GLU A 86 2.79 -5.69 14.61
C GLU A 86 3.79 -5.55 13.46
N LYS A 87 4.09 -4.34 13.00
CA LYS A 87 5.00 -4.03 11.87
C LYS A 87 4.54 -4.67 10.55
N ALA A 88 3.27 -4.99 10.40
CA ALA A 88 2.72 -5.56 9.16
C ALA A 88 2.50 -4.48 8.09
N VAL A 89 2.10 -3.28 8.51
CA VAL A 89 1.81 -2.14 7.62
C VAL A 89 2.44 -0.86 8.12
N ARG A 90 2.65 0.09 7.21
CA ARG A 90 3.06 1.46 7.50
C ARG A 90 2.06 2.44 6.93
N VAL A 91 1.75 3.47 7.73
CA VAL A 91 0.82 4.55 7.37
C VAL A 91 1.62 5.83 7.09
N PHE A 92 1.29 6.51 5.99
CA PHE A 92 1.94 7.72 5.52
C PHE A 92 0.91 8.82 5.34
N LYS A 93 1.23 10.04 5.78
CA LYS A 93 0.46 11.23 5.42
C LYS A 93 0.80 11.63 4.00
N LEU A 94 -0.20 11.78 3.14
CA LEU A 94 -0.02 12.12 1.73
C LEU A 94 -0.28 13.60 1.47
N ASN A 95 0.61 14.22 0.70
CA ASN A 95 0.52 15.66 0.37
C ASN A 95 -0.34 15.93 -0.86
N THR A 96 -1.60 15.52 -0.81
CA THR A 96 -2.59 15.71 -1.91
C THR A 96 -3.34 17.04 -1.81
N GLY A 97 -3.18 17.76 -0.70
CA GLY A 97 -3.98 18.94 -0.32
C GLY A 97 -5.23 18.59 0.50
N GLN A 98 -5.43 17.31 0.82
CA GLN A 98 -6.47 16.82 1.74
C GLN A 98 -5.78 16.05 2.88
N ASP A 99 -6.51 15.67 3.93
CA ASP A 99 -5.98 14.84 5.03
C ASP A 99 -5.95 13.35 4.63
N ASP A 100 -5.27 13.07 3.53
CA ASP A 100 -5.16 11.73 2.97
C ASP A 100 -4.07 10.92 3.66
N HIS A 101 -4.38 9.65 3.93
CA HIS A 101 -3.46 8.68 4.49
C HIS A 101 -3.29 7.50 3.55
N GLY A 102 -2.04 7.18 3.24
CA GLY A 102 -1.64 6.02 2.44
C GLY A 102 -1.13 4.89 3.32
N ILE A 103 -1.49 3.67 3.01
CA ILE A 103 -1.14 2.46 3.74
C ILE A 103 -0.35 1.56 2.78
N MET A 104 0.81 1.10 3.22
CA MET A 104 1.64 0.16 2.47
C MET A 104 2.01 -1.00 3.39
N PHE A 105 2.07 -2.23 2.85
CA PHE A 105 2.66 -3.34 3.60
C PHE A 105 4.13 -3.04 3.87
N LEU A 106 4.64 -3.42 5.06
CA LEU A 106 6.02 -3.09 5.41
C LEU A 106 7.02 -3.71 4.43
N ASP A 107 6.77 -4.95 3.99
CA ASP A 107 7.58 -5.63 2.98
C ASP A 107 7.64 -4.87 1.65
N ASP A 108 6.52 -4.28 1.23
CA ASP A 108 6.44 -3.47 0.02
C ASP A 108 7.22 -2.17 0.21
N TYR A 109 7.12 -1.54 1.38
CA TYR A 109 7.90 -0.35 1.66
C TYR A 109 9.41 -0.64 1.67
N ILE A 110 9.85 -1.74 2.27
CA ILE A 110 11.26 -2.16 2.27
C ILE A 110 11.75 -2.38 0.83
N LYS A 111 10.97 -3.07 -0.01
CA LYS A 111 11.29 -3.25 -1.44
C LYS A 111 11.39 -1.91 -2.17
N GLU A 112 10.50 -0.97 -1.90
CA GLU A 112 10.55 0.37 -2.50
C GLU A 112 11.86 1.10 -2.12
N ILE A 113 12.27 1.06 -0.85
CA ILE A 113 13.56 1.62 -0.40
C ILE A 113 14.73 0.91 -1.09
N GLU A 114 14.70 -0.41 -1.22
CA GLU A 114 15.74 -1.17 -1.92
C GLU A 114 15.88 -0.79 -3.39
N HIS A 115 14.77 -0.57 -4.08
CA HIS A 115 14.81 -0.09 -5.47
C HIS A 115 15.46 1.29 -5.58
N VAL A 116 15.23 2.17 -4.60
CA VAL A 116 15.87 3.49 -4.55
C VAL A 116 17.36 3.36 -4.28
N VAL A 117 17.76 2.56 -3.28
CA VAL A 117 19.18 2.33 -2.95
C VAL A 117 19.93 1.77 -4.17
N LYS A 118 19.40 0.74 -4.83
CA LYS A 118 19.99 0.18 -6.06
C LYS A 118 20.15 1.22 -7.19
N ARG A 119 19.20 2.16 -7.30
CA ARG A 119 19.27 3.24 -8.30
C ARG A 119 20.37 4.25 -7.98
N ILE A 120 20.54 4.55 -6.69
CA ILE A 120 21.55 5.46 -6.16
C ILE A 120 22.96 4.85 -6.30
N GLU A 121 23.12 3.56 -5.97
CA GLU A 121 24.35 2.78 -6.19
C GLU A 121 24.82 2.85 -7.64
N LYS A 122 23.91 2.62 -8.60
CA LYS A 122 24.20 2.72 -10.03
C LYS A 122 24.67 4.10 -10.48
N ARG A 123 24.25 5.16 -9.78
CA ARG A 123 24.65 6.54 -10.07
C ARG A 123 25.94 6.97 -9.36
N LYS A 124 26.53 6.11 -8.51
CA LYS A 124 27.67 6.43 -7.63
C LYS A 124 27.46 7.71 -6.80
N GLN A 125 26.20 8.03 -6.49
CA GLN A 125 25.86 9.22 -5.72
C GLN A 125 25.53 8.79 -4.29
N GLY A 126 26.19 9.37 -3.30
CA GLY A 126 25.74 9.28 -1.91
C GLY A 126 26.32 8.15 -1.08
N ASP A 127 26.20 8.33 0.23
CA ASP A 127 26.64 7.42 1.27
C ASP A 127 25.57 6.35 1.53
N LEU A 128 25.86 5.10 1.16
CA LEU A 128 24.96 3.96 1.33
C LEU A 128 24.76 3.60 2.80
N GLU A 129 25.69 3.99 3.67
CA GLU A 129 25.62 3.72 5.10
C GLU A 129 24.43 4.44 5.75
N VAL A 130 24.08 5.63 5.25
CA VAL A 130 22.88 6.37 5.71
C VAL A 130 21.60 5.56 5.47
N PHE A 131 21.49 4.84 4.35
CA PHE A 131 20.32 4.03 4.04
C PHE A 131 20.27 2.74 4.87
N LYS A 132 21.42 2.10 5.11
CA LYS A 132 21.51 0.94 6.01
C LYS A 132 21.11 1.34 7.43
N TRP A 133 21.64 2.47 7.90
CA TRP A 133 21.29 3.04 9.20
C TRP A 133 19.80 3.33 9.29
N PHE A 134 19.22 3.99 8.28
CA PHE A 134 17.80 4.31 8.20
C PHE A 134 16.90 3.07 8.29
N LYS A 135 17.24 1.98 7.57
CA LYS A 135 16.48 0.72 7.64
C LYS A 135 16.46 0.15 9.05
N VAL A 136 17.64 -0.05 9.64
CA VAL A 136 17.79 -0.70 10.95
C VAL A 136 17.21 0.15 12.07
N HIS A 137 17.50 1.45 12.06
CA HIS A 137 17.23 2.30 13.22
C HIS A 137 15.93 3.09 13.10
N VAL A 138 15.41 3.34 11.90
CA VAL A 138 14.20 4.18 11.71
C VAL A 138 13.01 3.35 11.23
N ILE A 139 13.18 2.49 10.23
CA ILE A 139 12.06 1.70 9.71
C ILE A 139 11.55 0.70 10.74
N GLU A 140 12.45 -0.01 11.43
CA GLU A 140 12.06 -1.04 12.38
C GLU A 140 11.61 -0.50 13.75
N SER A 141 12.06 0.70 14.13
CA SER A 141 11.82 1.25 15.47
C SER A 141 10.73 2.34 15.51
N LYS A 142 10.49 3.05 14.40
CA LYS A 142 9.52 4.17 14.32
C LYS A 142 8.33 3.81 13.45
N LEU A 143 7.26 3.43 14.13
CA LEU A 143 6.00 2.98 13.52
C LEU A 143 5.07 4.14 13.17
N GLU A 144 5.27 5.32 13.77
CA GLU A 144 4.51 6.53 13.49
C GLU A 144 4.72 7.04 12.04
N SER A 145 3.75 7.80 11.54
CA SER A 145 3.81 8.45 10.21
C SER A 145 4.80 9.63 10.16
N SER A 146 5.19 10.13 11.33
CA SER A 146 6.21 11.16 11.55
C SER A 146 7.28 10.69 12.52
N ILE A 147 8.41 11.37 12.45
CA ILE A 147 9.45 11.31 13.48
C ILE A 147 9.70 12.73 14.00
N GLU A 148 9.64 12.90 15.31
CA GLU A 148 9.95 14.16 15.96
C GLU A 148 11.44 14.47 15.83
N HIS A 149 11.75 15.76 15.76
CA HIS A 149 13.12 16.24 15.63
C HIS A 149 14.01 15.70 16.75
N GLN A 150 13.64 15.80 18.04
CA GLN A 150 14.48 15.30 19.15
C GLN A 150 14.92 13.83 19.00
N GLU A 151 14.10 13.00 18.36
CA GLU A 151 14.39 11.59 18.07
C GLU A 151 15.33 11.41 16.87
N LEU A 152 15.27 12.32 15.89
CA LEU A 152 16.13 12.35 14.69
C LEU A 152 17.48 13.08 14.97
N THR A 153 17.50 14.06 15.87
CA THR A 153 18.58 15.03 16.15
C THR A 153 19.55 14.61 17.25
N ARG A 154 19.34 13.46 17.91
CA ARG A 154 20.49 12.72 18.46
C ARG A 154 21.55 12.42 17.38
N GLN A 155 21.29 12.72 16.09
CA GLN A 155 22.25 12.65 15.01
C GLN A 155 22.39 13.88 14.05
N LEU A 156 21.67 15.03 14.12
CA LEU A 156 22.00 16.29 13.38
C LEU A 156 20.95 17.43 13.58
N ILE A 157 21.40 18.70 13.49
CA ILE A 157 20.89 19.97 14.09
C ILE A 157 19.68 20.66 13.38
N ASP A 158 18.77 21.27 14.19
CA ASP A 158 17.67 22.27 13.96
C ASP A 158 16.29 21.86 13.34
N PRO A 159 15.15 22.50 13.74
CA PRO A 159 13.95 21.86 14.26
C PRO A 159 12.81 21.68 13.24
N THR A 160 11.75 21.00 13.71
CA THR A 160 10.41 20.76 13.11
C THR A 160 10.20 19.39 12.46
N MET A 161 9.17 18.69 12.96
CA MET A 161 8.73 17.32 12.69
C MET A 161 8.77 16.89 11.22
N TYR A 162 9.38 15.73 10.93
CA TYR A 162 9.51 15.20 9.57
C TYR A 162 8.52 14.04 9.34
N TRP A 163 7.80 14.07 8.21
CA TRP A 163 6.90 12.98 7.78
C TRP A 163 7.66 11.98 6.92
N PHE A 164 7.40 10.69 7.12
CA PHE A 164 7.88 9.69 6.17
C PHE A 164 7.13 9.82 4.84
N ALA A 165 7.86 9.72 3.74
CA ALA A 165 7.30 9.74 2.40
C ALA A 165 7.58 8.42 1.68
N ILE A 166 6.66 8.05 0.79
CA ILE A 166 6.89 6.98 -0.19
C ILE A 166 7.77 7.56 -1.30
N PRO A 167 8.94 6.96 -1.59
CA PRO A 167 9.82 7.47 -2.64
C PRO A 167 9.12 7.59 -4.00
N ASN A 168 9.47 8.63 -4.77
CA ASN A 168 8.94 8.88 -6.12
C ASN A 168 7.41 9.04 -6.22
N ILE A 169 6.68 9.16 -5.10
CA ILE A 169 5.20 9.19 -5.11
C ILE A 169 4.60 10.46 -5.72
N GLY A 170 5.37 11.54 -5.88
CA GLY A 170 4.85 12.85 -6.28
C GLY A 170 4.07 12.86 -7.61
N SER A 171 4.52 12.13 -8.62
CA SER A 171 3.79 12.01 -9.90
C SER A 171 2.47 11.27 -9.74
N ILE A 172 2.44 10.26 -8.86
CA ILE A 172 1.23 9.51 -8.51
C ILE A 172 0.25 10.38 -7.72
N LEU A 173 0.71 11.15 -6.73
CA LEU A 173 -0.16 12.06 -5.97
C LEU A 173 -0.79 13.13 -6.87
N LYS A 174 -0.02 13.68 -7.81
CA LYS A 174 -0.57 14.59 -8.83
C LYS A 174 -1.68 13.91 -9.64
N GLY A 175 -1.42 12.68 -10.09
CA GLY A 175 -2.41 11.87 -10.81
C GLY A 175 -3.63 11.49 -9.96
N LEU A 176 -3.47 11.29 -8.66
CA LEU A 176 -4.55 11.06 -7.71
C LEU A 176 -5.47 12.28 -7.66
N SER A 177 -4.92 13.46 -7.35
CA SER A 177 -5.68 14.71 -7.26
C SER A 177 -6.36 15.07 -8.59
N GLN A 178 -5.68 14.85 -9.72
CA GLN A 178 -6.28 15.10 -11.05
C GLN A 178 -7.36 14.08 -11.42
N GLY A 179 -7.18 12.80 -11.08
CA GLY A 179 -8.18 11.75 -11.34
C GLY A 179 -9.47 11.95 -10.55
N ARG A 180 -9.38 12.35 -9.27
CA ARG A 180 -10.54 12.74 -8.46
C ARG A 180 -11.35 13.85 -9.13
N LYS A 181 -10.68 14.93 -9.56
CA LYS A 181 -11.31 16.06 -10.26
C LYS A 181 -11.95 15.63 -11.58
N GLU A 182 -11.27 14.78 -12.34
CA GLU A 182 -11.79 14.27 -13.62
C GLU A 182 -13.06 13.44 -13.42
N LEU A 183 -13.07 12.50 -12.46
CA LEU A 183 -14.23 11.66 -12.15
C LEU A 183 -15.41 12.49 -11.63
N LEU A 184 -15.18 13.40 -10.69
CA LEU A 184 -16.22 14.31 -10.20
C LEU A 184 -16.77 15.19 -11.32
N SER A 185 -15.91 15.75 -12.20
CA SER A 185 -16.36 16.53 -13.36
C SER A 185 -17.20 15.70 -14.32
N LEU A 186 -16.80 14.44 -14.57
CA LEU A 186 -17.52 13.52 -15.44
C LEU A 186 -18.95 13.23 -14.94
N LEU A 187 -19.13 13.07 -13.64
CA LEU A 187 -20.44 12.88 -13.03
C LEU A 187 -21.24 14.19 -12.99
N ASN A 188 -20.63 15.30 -12.56
CA ASN A 188 -21.31 16.60 -12.42
C ASN A 188 -21.89 17.15 -13.74
N ARG A 189 -21.34 16.77 -14.89
CA ARG A 189 -21.86 17.13 -16.21
C ARG A 189 -23.15 16.39 -16.60
N ARG A 190 -23.56 15.37 -15.85
CA ARG A 190 -24.79 14.59 -16.11
C ARG A 190 -25.98 15.27 -15.43
N ARG A 191 -27.16 15.20 -16.07
CA ARG A 191 -28.43 15.77 -15.57
C ARG A 191 -28.71 15.42 -14.10
N TYR A 192 -28.44 14.18 -13.72
CA TYR A 192 -28.70 13.66 -12.36
C TYR A 192 -27.44 13.48 -11.52
N ARG A 193 -26.27 13.91 -12.02
CA ARG A 193 -24.96 13.73 -11.37
C ARG A 193 -24.63 12.28 -10.97
N GLU A 194 -25.11 11.33 -11.77
CA GLU A 194 -24.99 9.90 -11.52
C GLU A 194 -24.69 9.12 -12.80
N MET A 195 -24.15 7.91 -12.64
CA MET A 195 -23.87 6.97 -13.73
C MET A 195 -23.81 5.53 -13.21
N MET A 196 -24.18 4.57 -14.06
CA MET A 196 -24.02 3.13 -13.77
C MET A 196 -22.55 2.79 -13.45
N LEU A 197 -22.32 2.05 -12.37
CA LEU A 197 -20.97 1.64 -11.94
C LEU A 197 -20.25 0.89 -13.07
N ALA A 198 -20.91 -0.10 -13.68
CA ALA A 198 -20.34 -0.89 -14.78
C ALA A 198 -19.97 -0.06 -16.02
N ALA A 199 -20.63 1.09 -16.24
CA ALA A 199 -20.28 2.00 -17.32
C ALA A 199 -19.11 2.91 -16.95
N LEU A 200 -19.00 3.30 -15.67
CA LEU A 200 -17.85 4.04 -15.16
C LEU A 200 -16.57 3.20 -15.23
N GLU A 201 -16.60 1.96 -14.75
CA GLU A 201 -15.41 1.07 -14.71
C GLU A 201 -14.76 0.84 -16.08
N LYS A 202 -15.54 0.91 -17.16
CA LYS A 202 -15.04 0.76 -18.54
C LYS A 202 -14.33 2.01 -19.07
N LYS A 203 -14.47 3.16 -18.40
CA LYS A 203 -13.82 4.40 -18.81
C LYS A 203 -12.41 4.48 -18.24
N ARG A 204 -11.49 4.97 -19.06
CA ARG A 204 -10.14 5.31 -18.64
C ARG A 204 -10.07 6.78 -18.26
N LEU A 205 -9.38 7.07 -17.17
CA LEU A 205 -9.03 8.43 -16.78
C LEU A 205 -7.84 8.90 -17.63
N ARG A 206 -7.83 10.18 -17.98
CA ARG A 206 -6.79 10.76 -18.85
C ARG A 206 -5.61 11.30 -18.04
N PHE A 207 -5.89 11.78 -16.83
CA PHE A 207 -4.91 12.49 -16.01
C PHE A 207 -4.41 11.69 -14.81
N SER A 208 -4.87 10.45 -14.65
CA SER A 208 -4.43 9.58 -13.56
C SER A 208 -3.77 8.31 -14.09
N PRO A 209 -2.61 7.93 -13.54
CA PRO A 209 -2.05 6.59 -13.75
C PRO A 209 -2.80 5.52 -12.95
N LEU A 210 -3.62 5.93 -11.97
CA LEU A 210 -4.47 5.04 -11.19
C LEU A 210 -5.79 4.81 -11.93
N ASP A 211 -6.28 3.57 -11.90
CA ASP A 211 -7.45 3.16 -12.67
C ASP A 211 -8.76 3.68 -12.08
N MET A 212 -9.86 3.58 -12.84
CA MET A 212 -11.17 4.07 -12.41
C MET A 212 -11.62 3.45 -11.08
N ARG A 213 -11.31 2.17 -10.85
CA ARG A 213 -11.70 1.45 -9.63
C ARG A 213 -11.00 2.01 -8.41
N PHE A 214 -9.73 2.37 -8.52
CA PHE A 214 -8.98 3.03 -7.46
C PHE A 214 -9.68 4.32 -6.99
N HIS A 215 -10.06 5.19 -7.94
CA HIS A 215 -10.73 6.46 -7.64
C HIS A 215 -12.15 6.29 -7.12
N LEU A 216 -12.90 5.32 -7.66
CA LEU A 216 -14.26 5.04 -7.19
C LEU A 216 -14.27 4.62 -5.73
N ARG A 217 -13.41 3.66 -5.34
CA ARG A 217 -13.30 3.23 -3.94
C ARG A 217 -12.93 4.39 -3.02
N ASP A 218 -11.94 5.17 -3.41
CA ASP A 218 -11.48 6.32 -2.64
C ASP A 218 -12.58 7.38 -2.46
N LEU A 219 -13.24 7.79 -3.54
CA LEU A 219 -14.29 8.82 -3.47
C LEU A 219 -15.58 8.33 -2.80
N ILE A 220 -15.89 7.03 -2.89
CA ILE A 220 -17.00 6.43 -2.13
C ILE A 220 -16.67 6.43 -0.64
N GLY A 221 -15.50 5.93 -0.25
CA GLY A 221 -15.16 5.79 1.17
C GLY A 221 -14.81 7.11 1.85
N SER A 222 -14.34 8.12 1.11
CA SER A 222 -14.23 9.50 1.61
C SER A 222 -15.59 10.25 1.64
N GLY A 223 -16.65 9.67 1.09
CA GLY A 223 -18.01 10.20 1.15
C GLY A 223 -18.40 11.18 0.04
N HIS A 224 -17.49 11.49 -0.90
CA HIS A 224 -17.77 12.35 -2.05
C HIS A 224 -18.74 11.69 -3.05
N LEU A 225 -18.74 10.36 -3.12
CA LEU A 225 -19.65 9.55 -3.93
C LEU A 225 -20.49 8.64 -3.05
N LYS A 226 -21.71 8.36 -3.51
CA LYS A 226 -22.61 7.38 -2.89
C LYS A 226 -23.05 6.37 -3.94
N THR A 227 -23.23 5.13 -3.51
CA THR A 227 -23.79 4.05 -4.34
C THR A 227 -25.28 3.87 -4.02
N ALA A 228 -26.06 3.51 -5.03
CA ALA A 228 -27.46 3.16 -4.89
C ALA A 228 -27.80 1.98 -5.81
N HIS A 229 -28.62 1.06 -5.32
CA HIS A 229 -29.14 -0.03 -6.14
C HIS A 229 -30.38 0.43 -6.91
N THR A 230 -30.39 0.16 -8.21
CA THR A 230 -31.56 0.29 -9.09
C THR A 230 -31.87 -1.07 -9.73
N PRO A 231 -33.07 -1.26 -10.30
CA PRO A 231 -33.43 -2.51 -10.98
C PRO A 231 -32.46 -2.91 -12.10
N THR A 232 -31.76 -1.95 -12.71
CA THR A 232 -30.81 -2.16 -13.80
C THR A 232 -29.36 -2.30 -13.33
N GLY A 233 -29.10 -2.20 -12.03
CA GLY A 233 -27.79 -2.42 -11.42
C GLY A 233 -27.39 -1.33 -10.42
N MET A 234 -26.10 -1.23 -10.13
CA MET A 234 -25.58 -0.23 -9.18
C MET A 234 -25.27 1.09 -9.89
N VAL A 235 -25.71 2.19 -9.29
CA VAL A 235 -25.46 3.56 -9.76
C VAL A 235 -24.56 4.27 -8.75
N VAL A 236 -23.61 5.04 -9.26
CA VAL A 236 -22.74 5.92 -8.48
C VAL A 236 -23.19 7.35 -8.71
N ARG A 237 -23.41 8.11 -7.64
CA ARG A 237 -23.83 9.52 -7.69
C ARG A 237 -22.95 10.39 -6.81
N VAL A 238 -22.82 11.65 -7.19
CA VAL A 238 -22.15 12.66 -6.35
C VAL A 238 -22.96 12.87 -5.08
N SER A 239 -22.32 12.81 -3.91
CA SER A 239 -23.00 13.15 -2.66
C SER A 239 -23.35 14.64 -2.69
N LYS A 240 -24.58 14.97 -2.31
CA LYS A 240 -24.89 16.34 -1.92
C LYS A 240 -24.20 16.58 -0.57
N GLU A 241 -23.46 17.68 -0.46
CA GLU A 241 -23.08 18.24 0.83
C GLU A 241 -24.34 18.47 1.68
#